data_AF-A0A4V2F6W8-F1
#
_entry.id   AF-A0A4V2F6W8-F1
#
_cell.length_a   1.000
_cell.length_b   1.000
_cell.length_c   1.000
_cell.angle_alpha   90.00
_cell.angle_beta   90.00
_cell.angle_gamma   90.00
#
_symmetry.space_group_name_H-M   'P 1'
#
loop_
_entity.id
_entity.type
_entity.pdbx_description
1 polymer ?
#
loop_
_entity_poly.entity_id
_entity_poly.type
_entity_poly.pdbx_seq_one_letter_code
_entity_poly.pdbx_strand_id
1 'polypeptide(L)'
;MTKTVREFNRYSISFKKQVVEELENGSSYSYLQKKYDIRGAETIQRWVRSFGRDHLLNKRVRIETMDEKRRLKELEEENKRLKLALADSIVANKMLETLIDVANDEYKTDLKKNFGNGLFQKGLKK
;
A
#
# COMPACT_ATOMS: atom_id res chain seq x y z
N MET A 1 23.66 -29.61 -15.81
CA MET A 1 22.37 -29.00 -15.39
C MET A 1 21.24 -29.84 -15.97
N THR A 2 20.54 -30.63 -15.16
CA THR A 2 19.40 -31.44 -15.60
C THR A 2 18.19 -30.53 -15.77
N LYS A 3 17.57 -30.53 -16.96
CA LYS A 3 16.34 -29.78 -17.23
C LYS A 3 15.19 -30.46 -16.49
N THR A 4 14.68 -29.84 -15.44
CA THR A 4 13.46 -30.29 -14.75
C THR A 4 12.27 -30.05 -15.68
N VAL A 5 11.72 -31.11 -16.27
CA VAL A 5 10.49 -31.05 -17.05
C VAL A 5 9.35 -30.71 -16.10
N ARG A 6 8.66 -29.59 -16.34
CA ARG A 6 7.47 -29.22 -15.57
C ARG A 6 6.31 -30.11 -16.03
N GLU A 7 5.92 -31.06 -15.19
CA GLU A 7 4.71 -31.85 -15.41
C GLU A 7 3.47 -30.98 -15.13
N PHE A 8 2.62 -30.82 -16.14
CA PHE A 8 1.35 -30.10 -16.03
C PHE A 8 0.21 -31.10 -15.93
N ASN A 9 -0.34 -31.26 -14.73
CA ASN A 9 -1.51 -32.12 -14.54
C ASN A 9 -2.77 -31.42 -15.09
N ARG A 10 -3.39 -31.99 -16.13
CA ARG A 10 -4.62 -31.45 -16.73
C ARG A 10 -5.84 -32.15 -16.13
N TYR A 11 -6.68 -31.37 -15.46
CA TYR A 11 -7.93 -31.86 -14.87
C TYR A 11 -9.11 -31.66 -15.82
N SER A 12 -9.94 -32.68 -15.99
CA SER A 12 -11.19 -32.61 -16.76
C SER A 12 -12.22 -31.71 -16.08
N ILE A 13 -13.18 -31.18 -16.85
CA ILE A 13 -14.22 -30.29 -16.31
C ILE A 13 -15.12 -31.02 -15.30
N SER A 14 -15.46 -32.29 -15.57
CA SER A 14 -16.26 -33.13 -14.67
C SER A 14 -15.59 -33.32 -13.32
N PHE A 15 -14.28 -33.62 -13.33
CA PHE A 15 -13.49 -33.75 -12.12
C PHE A 15 -13.47 -32.44 -11.32
N LYS A 16 -13.24 -31.30 -11.97
CA LYS A 16 -13.25 -30.00 -11.30
C LYS A 16 -14.62 -29.70 -10.67
N LYS A 17 -15.72 -30.05 -11.33
CA LYS A 17 -17.08 -29.91 -10.79
C LYS A 17 -17.29 -30.77 -9.55
N GLN A 18 -16.90 -32.05 -9.61
CA GLN A 18 -17.00 -32.97 -8.46
C GLN A 18 -16.26 -32.43 -7.23
N VAL A 19 -15.03 -31.94 -7.41
CA VAL A 19 -14.24 -31.38 -6.30
C VAL A 19 -14.91 -30.14 -5.70
N VAL A 20 -15.54 -29.30 -6.53
CA VAL A 20 -16.28 -28.12 -6.05
C VAL A 20 -17.56 -28.51 -5.33
N GLU A 21 -18.27 -29.53 -5.78
CA GLU A 21 -19.48 -30.05 -5.11
C GLU A 21 -19.15 -30.68 -3.75
N GLU A 22 -18.05 -31.43 -3.64
CA GLU A 22 -17.58 -31.94 -2.34
C GLU A 22 -17.15 -30.82 -1.38
N LEU A 23 -16.64 -29.71 -1.91
CA LEU A 23 -16.33 -28.51 -1.13
C LEU A 23 -17.61 -27.83 -0.60
N GLU A 24 -18.68 -27.80 -1.40
CA GLU A 24 -19.99 -27.29 -0.97
C GLU A 24 -20.62 -28.12 0.15
N ASN A 25 -20.42 -29.42 0.09
CA ASN A 25 -20.89 -30.35 1.11
C ASN A 25 -20.13 -30.23 2.44
N GLY A 26 -19.19 -29.29 2.57
CA GLY A 26 -18.49 -28.98 3.82
C GLY A 26 -17.10 -29.60 3.95
N SER A 27 -16.54 -30.16 2.87
CA SER A 27 -15.16 -30.64 2.89
C SER A 27 -14.16 -29.48 3.01
N SER A 28 -13.03 -29.71 3.68
CA SER A 28 -11.97 -28.70 3.75
C SER A 28 -11.06 -28.73 2.52
N TYR A 29 -10.49 -27.57 2.15
CA TYR A 29 -9.54 -27.47 1.03
C TYR A 29 -8.34 -28.42 1.19
N SER A 30 -7.81 -28.55 2.41
CA SER A 30 -6.67 -29.42 2.70
C SER A 30 -7.02 -30.90 2.59
N TYR A 31 -8.25 -31.28 2.95
CA TYR A 31 -8.75 -32.63 2.77
C TYR A 31 -8.86 -32.99 1.28
N LEU A 32 -9.49 -32.12 0.48
CA LEU A 32 -9.65 -32.35 -0.96
C LEU A 32 -8.30 -32.39 -1.69
N GLN A 33 -7.34 -31.55 -1.30
CA GLN A 33 -5.99 -31.60 -1.85
C GLN A 33 -5.30 -32.94 -1.61
N LYS A 34 -5.39 -33.47 -0.38
CA LYS A 34 -4.81 -34.76 -0.02
C LYS A 34 -5.53 -35.94 -0.68
N LYS A 35 -6.86 -35.91 -0.71
CA LYS A 35 -7.70 -36.97 -1.30
C LYS A 35 -7.41 -37.16 -2.80
N TYR A 36 -7.17 -36.07 -3.51
CA TYR A 36 -7.02 -36.07 -4.97
C TYR A 36 -5.59 -35.79 -5.48
N ASP A 37 -4.59 -35.79 -4.58
CA ASP A 37 -3.19 -35.42 -4.87
C ASP A 37 -3.05 -34.10 -5.67
N ILE A 38 -3.83 -33.08 -5.28
CA ILE A 38 -3.77 -31.76 -5.92
C ILE A 38 -2.66 -30.97 -5.24
N ARG A 39 -1.48 -30.94 -5.88
CA ARG A 39 -0.28 -30.26 -5.37
C ARG A 39 -0.39 -28.74 -5.25
N GLY A 40 -1.31 -28.12 -6.00
CA GLY A 40 -1.45 -26.67 -6.03
C GLY A 40 -2.39 -26.15 -4.94
N ALA A 41 -1.85 -25.36 -4.02
CA ALA A 41 -2.60 -24.76 -2.90
C ALA A 41 -3.81 -23.92 -3.37
N GLU A 42 -3.67 -23.19 -4.48
CA GLU A 42 -4.72 -22.34 -5.04
C GLU A 42 -5.56 -23.00 -6.13
N THR A 43 -5.23 -24.23 -6.54
CA THR A 43 -5.86 -24.88 -7.71
C THR A 43 -7.36 -25.02 -7.54
N ILE A 44 -7.79 -25.49 -6.36
CA ILE A 44 -9.22 -25.64 -6.03
C ILE A 44 -9.91 -24.27 -5.96
N GLN A 45 -9.28 -23.27 -5.34
CA GLN A 45 -9.83 -21.90 -5.28
C GLN A 45 -10.04 -21.30 -6.67
N ARG A 46 -9.12 -21.58 -7.62
CA ARG A 46 -9.26 -21.13 -9.01
C ARG A 46 -10.45 -21.79 -9.70
N TRP A 47 -10.73 -23.07 -9.43
CA TRP A 47 -11.91 -23.75 -9.95
C TRP A 47 -13.19 -23.16 -9.37
N VAL A 48 -13.22 -22.93 -8.05
CA VAL A 48 -14.35 -22.28 -7.36
C VAL A 48 -14.71 -20.93 -8.01
N ARG A 49 -13.70 -20.07 -8.27
CA ARG A 49 -13.90 -18.81 -9.02
C ARG A 49 -14.40 -19.04 -10.44
N SER A 50 -13.84 -20.02 -11.14
CA SER A 50 -14.22 -20.33 -12.52
C SER A 50 -15.67 -20.83 -12.65
N PHE A 51 -16.21 -21.45 -11.60
CA PHE A 51 -17.60 -21.89 -11.54
C PHE A 51 -18.54 -20.88 -10.86
N GLY A 52 -18.07 -19.67 -10.53
CA GLY A 52 -18.89 -18.62 -9.92
C GLY A 52 -19.36 -18.91 -8.50
N ARG A 53 -18.70 -19.84 -7.79
CA ARG A 53 -19.07 -20.22 -6.42
C ARG A 53 -18.28 -19.45 -5.37
N ASP A 54 -18.16 -18.13 -5.57
CA ASP A 54 -17.32 -17.26 -4.74
C ASP A 54 -17.77 -17.20 -3.28
N HIS A 55 -19.03 -17.56 -2.99
CA HIS A 55 -19.54 -17.69 -1.63
C HIS A 55 -18.83 -18.80 -0.81
N LEU A 56 -18.19 -19.77 -1.47
CA LEU A 56 -17.38 -20.83 -0.83
C LEU A 56 -15.95 -20.40 -0.52
N LEU A 57 -15.49 -19.32 -1.14
CA LEU A 57 -14.22 -18.71 -0.79
C LEU A 57 -14.45 -17.98 0.50
N ASN A 58 -13.89 -18.52 1.58
CA ASN A 58 -14.00 -17.95 2.92
C ASN A 58 -13.78 -16.43 2.82
N LYS A 59 -14.86 -15.66 3.01
CA LYS A 59 -14.81 -14.21 2.97
C LYS A 59 -13.77 -13.83 3.99
N ARG A 60 -12.65 -13.25 3.55
CA ARG A 60 -11.58 -12.79 4.44
C ARG A 60 -12.17 -11.64 5.26
N VAL A 61 -12.91 -11.96 6.31
CA VAL A 61 -13.36 -11.01 7.31
C VAL A 61 -12.10 -10.65 8.06
N ARG A 62 -11.46 -9.58 7.62
CA ARG A 62 -10.44 -8.92 8.43
C ARG A 62 -11.17 -8.41 9.66
N ILE A 63 -10.99 -9.11 10.78
CA ILE A 63 -11.51 -8.72 12.08
C ILE A 63 -10.66 -7.53 12.53
N GLU A 64 -10.91 -6.36 11.93
CA GLU A 64 -10.43 -5.08 12.44
C GLU A 64 -11.30 -4.77 13.65
N THR A 65 -10.70 -4.76 14.84
CA THR A 65 -11.34 -4.21 16.04
C THR A 65 -11.78 -2.77 15.74
N MET A 66 -12.95 -2.36 16.25
CA MET A 66 -13.52 -1.01 16.01
C MET A 66 -12.54 0.14 16.31
N ASP A 67 -11.60 -0.11 17.22
CA ASP A 67 -10.51 0.79 17.60
C ASP A 67 -9.53 1.08 16.44
N GLU A 68 -9.19 0.06 15.65
CA GLU A 68 -8.26 0.21 14.51
C GLU A 68 -8.85 1.09 13.40
N LYS A 69 -10.16 0.99 13.14
CA LYS A 69 -10.84 1.87 12.17
C LYS A 69 -10.87 3.32 12.64
N ARG A 70 -11.11 3.55 13.93
CA ARG A 70 -11.09 4.88 14.51
C ARG A 70 -9.69 5.48 14.41
N ARG A 71 -8.67 4.71 14.76
CA ARG A 71 -7.27 5.12 14.67
C ARG A 71 -6.82 5.41 13.24
N LEU A 72 -7.26 4.59 12.27
CA LEU A 72 -6.97 4.83 10.86
C LEU A 72 -7.56 6.16 10.38
N LYS A 73 -8.82 6.42 10.76
CA LYS A 73 -9.50 7.67 10.40
C LYS A 73 -8.83 8.90 11.05
N GLU A 74 -8.49 8.82 12.33
CA GLU A 74 -7.76 9.87 13.04
C GLU A 74 -6.40 10.14 12.39
N LEU A 75 -5.66 9.09 12.01
CA LEU A 75 -4.39 9.20 11.29
C LEU A 75 -4.56 9.83 9.90
N GLU A 76 -5.61 9.47 9.15
CA GLU A 76 -5.90 10.07 7.84
C GLU A 76 -6.22 11.56 7.95
N GLU A 77 -7.04 11.94 8.95
CA GLU A 77 -7.38 13.35 9.22
C GLU A 77 -6.14 14.16 9.63
N GLU A 78 -5.30 13.61 10.50
CA GLU A 78 -4.05 14.24 10.90
C GLU A 78 -3.09 14.37 9.72
N ASN A 79 -2.95 13.33 8.88
CA ASN A 79 -2.09 13.38 7.71
C ASN A 79 -2.54 14.45 6.72
N LYS A 80 -3.85 14.61 6.53
CA LYS A 80 -4.43 15.66 5.70
C LYS A 80 -4.13 17.05 6.27
N ARG A 81 -4.32 17.26 7.57
CA ARG A 81 -4.01 18.52 8.26
C ARG A 81 -2.54 18.89 8.11
N LEU A 82 -1.64 17.93 8.33
CA LEU A 82 -0.20 18.15 8.23
C LEU A 82 0.22 18.50 6.79
N LYS A 83 -0.34 17.83 5.79
CA LYS A 83 -0.08 18.14 4.38
C LYS A 83 -0.50 19.55 4.00
N LEU A 84 -1.65 20.02 4.50
CA LEU A 84 -2.13 21.39 4.26
C LEU A 84 -1.19 22.42 4.91
N ALA A 85 -0.86 22.24 6.19
CA ALA A 85 0.06 23.14 6.89
C ALA A 85 1.46 23.19 6.22
N LEU A 86 1.93 22.06 5.71
CA LEU A 86 3.18 22.00 4.95
C LEU A 86 3.07 22.76 3.62
N ALA A 87 1.97 22.60 2.89
CA ALA A 87 1.74 23.33 1.65
C ALA A 87 1.71 24.85 1.89
N ASP A 88 1.01 25.31 2.93
CA ASP A 88 0.96 26.73 3.30
C ASP A 88 2.35 27.29 3.64
N SER A 89 3.16 26.52 4.39
CA SER A 89 4.54 26.90 4.72
C SER A 89 5.43 26.97 3.47
N ILE A 90 5.30 26.02 2.55
CA ILE A 90 6.05 26.02 1.29
C ILE A 90 5.68 27.25 0.45
N VAL A 91 4.40 27.58 0.36
CA VAL A 91 3.93 28.77 -0.37
C VAL A 91 4.49 30.05 0.26
N ALA A 92 4.41 30.18 1.59
CA ALA A 92 4.96 31.33 2.30
C ALA A 92 6.48 31.47 2.08
N ASN A 93 7.24 30.38 2.16
CA ASN A 93 8.68 30.40 1.90
C ASN A 93 8.98 30.83 0.46
N LYS A 94 8.24 30.31 -0.52
CA LYS A 94 8.43 30.69 -1.93
C LYS A 94 8.10 32.17 -2.17
N MET A 95 7.06 32.69 -1.53
CA MET A 95 6.73 34.12 -1.59
C MET A 95 7.86 34.97 -0.99
N LEU A 96 8.42 34.57 0.16
CA LEU A 96 9.55 35.26 0.77
C LEU A 96 10.79 35.24 -0.13
N GLU A 97 11.09 34.10 -0.76
CA GLU A 97 12.19 34.01 -1.73
C GLU A 97 11.98 34.98 -2.90
N THR A 98 10.78 35.00 -3.49
CA THR A 98 10.47 35.92 -4.61
C THR A 98 10.52 37.39 -4.19
N LEU A 99 10.08 37.71 -2.97
CA LEU A 99 10.14 39.07 -2.43
C LEU A 99 11.59 39.54 -2.30
N ILE A 100 12.47 38.66 -1.80
CA ILE A 100 13.90 38.95 -1.69
C ILE A 100 14.50 39.20 -3.08
N ASP A 101 14.14 38.38 -4.07
CA ASP A 101 14.68 38.53 -5.42
C ASP A 101 14.22 39.85 -6.07
N VAL A 102 12.94 40.23 -5.94
CA VAL A 102 12.44 41.53 -6.40
C VAL A 102 13.11 42.70 -5.69
N ALA A 103 13.30 42.61 -4.37
CA ALA A 103 13.99 43.65 -3.60
C ALA A 103 15.46 43.80 -4.01
N ASN A 104 16.15 42.68 -4.28
CA ASN A 104 17.51 42.70 -4.81
C ASN A 104 17.58 43.42 -6.16
N ASP A 105 16.62 43.14 -7.05
CA ASP A 105 16.54 43.74 -8.38
C ASP A 105 16.26 45.25 -8.34
N GLU A 106 15.32 45.68 -7.50
CA GLU A 106 14.90 47.08 -7.36
C GLU A 106 16.01 47.94 -6.71
N TYR A 107 16.57 47.47 -5.60
CA TYR A 107 17.57 48.21 -4.84
C TYR A 107 19.01 47.95 -5.30
N LYS A 108 19.23 47.09 -6.31
CA LYS A 108 20.55 46.63 -6.76
C LYS A 108 21.42 46.15 -5.59
N THR A 109 20.81 45.40 -4.68
CA THR A 109 21.47 44.83 -3.49
C THR A 109 21.48 43.30 -3.57
N ASP A 110 22.34 42.67 -2.77
CA ASP A 110 22.32 41.23 -2.55
C ASP A 110 22.02 40.96 -1.08
N LEU A 111 20.73 41.01 -0.73
CA LEU A 111 20.24 40.85 0.63
C LEU A 111 20.61 39.48 1.22
N LYS A 112 20.58 38.41 0.41
CA LYS A 112 20.96 37.06 0.86
C LYS A 112 22.42 37.01 1.31
N LYS A 113 23.32 37.67 0.59
CA LYS A 113 24.77 37.74 0.91
C LYS A 113 25.10 38.76 1.99
N ASN A 114 24.46 39.92 1.97
CA ASN A 114 24.77 41.04 2.86
C ASN A 114 24.30 40.79 4.30
N PHE A 115 23.17 40.11 4.49
CA PHE A 115 22.65 39.79 5.83
C PHE A 115 23.03 38.40 6.32
N GLY A 116 23.27 37.43 5.41
CA GLY A 116 23.70 36.08 5.78
C GLY A 116 25.05 36.04 6.53
N ASN A 117 26.00 36.90 6.15
CA ASN A 117 27.32 36.97 6.81
C ASN A 117 27.29 37.53 8.24
N GLY A 118 26.26 38.30 8.61
CA GLY A 118 26.13 38.90 9.95
C GLY A 118 25.50 37.98 10.99
N LEU A 119 24.68 37.01 10.57
CA LEU A 119 23.94 36.10 11.46
C LEU A 119 24.79 34.93 11.98
N PHE A 120 25.99 34.71 11.42
CA PHE A 120 26.93 33.65 11.85
C PHE A 120 28.16 34.16 12.61
N GLN A 121 28.22 35.45 12.99
CA GLN A 121 29.29 35.93 13.88
C GLN A 121 28.86 35.90 15.34
N LYS A 122 29.64 35.13 16.12
CA LYS A 122 29.60 34.90 17.58
C LYS A 122 28.50 33.94 18.07
N GLY A 123 28.72 32.66 17.76
CA GLY A 123 28.43 31.62 18.75
C GLY A 123 29.12 31.96 20.07
N LEU A 124 28.35 31.94 21.16
CA LEU A 124 28.76 32.24 22.52
C LEU A 124 30.02 31.45 22.89
N LYS A 125 31.12 32.14 23.20
CA LYS A 125 32.09 31.63 24.17
C LYS A 125 31.48 31.81 25.56
N LYS A 126 30.93 30.75 26.13
CA LYS A 126 30.91 30.48 27.56
C LYS A 126 30.70 28.99 27.78
#